data_AF-A0A2E2WB80-F1
#
_entry.id   AF-A0A2E2WB80-F1
#
_cell.length_a   1.000
_cell.length_b   1.000
_cell.length_c   1.000
_cell.angle_alpha   90.00
_cell.angle_beta   90.00
_cell.angle_gamma   90.00
#
_symmetry.space_group_name_H-M   'P 1'
#
loop_
_entity.id
_entity.type
_entity.pdbx_description
1 polymer ?
#
loop_
_entity_poly.entity_id
_entity_poly.type
_entity_poly.pdbx_seq_one_letter_code
_entity_poly.pdbx_strand_id
1 'polypeptide(L)'
;MTKFKKGQIVKFHTPFPEEDPQARYIILEVTEYKEDRKMSRALVKSIGTKIHFVPTHVYLLDDLEIDEGLTRCLKRYVERIENGELPEVEFWKAMKRSNLP
;
A
#
# COMPACT_ATOMS: atom_id res chain seq x y z
N MET A 1 -12.29 15.79 4.47
CA MET A 1 -11.08 14.97 4.70
C MET A 1 -11.28 13.66 4.01
N THR A 2 -10.26 13.19 3.31
CA THR A 2 -10.33 11.94 2.56
C THR A 2 -10.27 10.72 3.51
N LYS A 3 -10.77 9.57 3.06
CA LYS A 3 -10.62 8.29 3.79
C LYS A 3 -9.20 7.73 3.68
N PHE A 4 -8.45 8.17 2.69
CA PHE A 4 -7.09 7.70 2.41
C PHE A 4 -6.07 8.28 3.38
N LYS A 5 -5.12 7.46 3.82
CA LYS A 5 -4.07 7.78 4.80
C LYS A 5 -2.80 7.00 4.48
N LYS A 6 -1.66 7.56 4.89
CA LYS A 6 -0.36 6.88 4.84
C LYS A 6 -0.42 5.50 5.51
N GLY A 7 0.24 4.51 4.90
CA GLY A 7 0.34 3.14 5.40
C GLY A 7 -0.83 2.24 5.01
N GLN A 8 -1.87 2.77 4.36
CA GLN A 8 -2.93 1.94 3.79
C GLN A 8 -2.46 1.25 2.51
N ILE A 9 -2.94 0.04 2.29
CA ILE A 9 -2.73 -0.70 1.06
C ILE A 9 -3.92 -0.44 0.14
N VAL A 10 -3.62 -0.12 -1.12
CA VAL A 10 -4.58 0.24 -2.15
C VAL A 10 -4.36 -0.56 -3.42
N LYS A 11 -5.38 -0.57 -4.27
CA LYS A 11 -5.38 -1.09 -5.64
C LYS A 11 -6.24 -0.19 -6.53
N PHE A 12 -6.15 -0.35 -7.84
CA PHE A 12 -7.08 0.31 -8.76
C PHE A 12 -8.48 -0.29 -8.61
N HIS A 13 -9.51 0.56 -8.51
CA HIS A 13 -10.89 0.09 -8.49
C HIS A 13 -11.36 -0.35 -9.88
N THR A 14 -10.77 0.22 -10.94
CA THR A 14 -11.01 -0.12 -12.34
C THR A 14 -9.67 -0.12 -13.10
N PRO A 15 -8.87 -1.19 -12.99
CA PRO A 15 -7.64 -1.30 -13.76
C PRO A 15 -7.95 -1.36 -15.27
N PHE A 16 -7.06 -0.80 -16.08
CA PHE A 16 -7.10 -0.97 -17.53
C PHE A 16 -6.82 -2.44 -17.92
N PRO A 17 -7.28 -2.93 -19.09
CA PRO A 17 -7.08 -4.31 -19.52
C PRO A 17 -5.62 -4.78 -19.54
N GLU A 18 -4.69 -3.86 -19.78
CA GLU A 18 -3.24 -4.08 -19.80
C GLU A 18 -2.58 -4.01 -18.42
N GLU A 19 -3.30 -3.53 -17.39
CA GLU A 19 -2.80 -3.43 -16.03
C GLU A 19 -3.02 -4.74 -15.27
N ASP A 20 -2.11 -5.06 -14.33
CA ASP A 20 -2.29 -6.21 -13.44
C ASP A 20 -3.35 -5.88 -12.37
N PRO A 21 -4.54 -6.53 -12.36
CA PRO A 21 -5.58 -6.29 -11.36
C PRO A 21 -5.16 -6.73 -9.94
N GLN A 22 -4.11 -7.54 -9.82
CA GLN A 22 -3.52 -7.93 -8.55
C GLN A 22 -2.40 -6.98 -8.09
N ALA A 23 -2.08 -5.95 -8.88
CA ALA A 23 -1.17 -4.90 -8.43
C ALA A 23 -1.69 -4.28 -7.13
N ARG A 24 -0.78 -4.13 -6.17
CA ARG A 24 -1.04 -3.53 -4.88
C ARG A 24 0.02 -2.47 -4.61
N TYR A 25 -0.38 -1.44 -3.90
CA TYR A 25 0.49 -0.34 -3.54
C TYR A 25 0.27 0.05 -2.08
N ILE A 26 1.31 0.56 -1.43
CA ILE A 26 1.21 1.19 -0.11
C ILE A 26 1.25 2.71 -0.27
N ILE A 27 0.34 3.42 0.40
CA ILE A 27 0.34 4.89 0.43
C ILE A 27 1.51 5.39 1.28
N LEU A 28 2.37 6.20 0.67
CA LEU A 28 3.46 6.90 1.34
C LEU A 28 3.05 8.30 1.81
N GLU A 29 2.25 9.00 0.99
CA GLU A 29 1.77 10.36 1.25
C GLU A 29 0.42 10.60 0.56
N VAL A 30 -0.40 11.48 1.15
CA VAL A 30 -1.67 11.93 0.58
C VAL A 30 -1.64 13.45 0.47
N THR A 31 -1.90 13.96 -0.73
CA THR A 31 -2.06 15.38 -1.01
C THR A 31 -3.54 15.68 -1.26
N GLU A 32 -4.21 16.31 -0.28
CA GLU A 32 -5.60 16.74 -0.41
C GLU A 32 -5.69 18.15 -1.00
N TYR A 33 -6.43 18.31 -2.10
CA TYR A 33 -6.76 19.63 -2.66
C TYR A 33 -8.14 20.05 -2.15
N LYS A 34 -8.20 21.16 -1.41
CA LYS A 34 -9.45 21.63 -0.75
C LYS A 34 -10.49 22.15 -1.73
N GLU A 35 -10.03 22.78 -2.81
CA GLU A 35 -10.88 23.43 -3.82
C GLU A 35 -11.45 22.43 -4.83
N ASP A 36 -10.67 21.41 -5.19
CA ASP A 36 -11.13 20.31 -6.04
C ASP A 36 -10.65 18.97 -5.50
N ARG A 37 -11.56 18.25 -4.82
CA ARG A 37 -11.25 16.94 -4.24
C ARG A 37 -10.85 15.91 -5.30
N LYS A 38 -11.32 16.04 -6.54
CA LYS A 38 -10.98 15.13 -7.64
C LYS A 38 -9.52 15.23 -8.07
N MET A 39 -8.85 16.32 -7.69
CA MET A 39 -7.42 16.50 -7.92
C MET A 39 -6.55 15.89 -6.81
N SER A 40 -7.14 15.39 -5.72
CA SER A 40 -6.40 14.76 -4.62
C SER A 40 -5.63 13.55 -5.09
N ARG A 41 -4.39 13.42 -4.61
CA ARG A 41 -3.46 12.39 -5.07
C ARG A 41 -2.86 11.62 -3.91
N ALA A 42 -2.41 10.41 -4.18
CA ALA A 42 -1.53 9.64 -3.31
C ALA A 42 -0.20 9.39 -4.01
N LEU A 43 0.89 9.64 -3.29
CA LEU A 43 2.18 9.03 -3.59
C LEU A 43 2.15 7.61 -3.04
N VAL A 44 2.32 6.62 -3.91
CA VAL A 44 2.25 5.21 -3.57
C VAL A 44 3.52 4.48 -4.00
N LYS A 45 3.83 3.38 -3.33
CA LYS A 45 4.91 2.46 -3.72
C LYS A 45 4.32 1.10 -4.01
N SER A 46 4.69 0.48 -5.13
CA SER A 46 4.22 -0.88 -5.43
C SER A 46 4.71 -1.85 -4.34
N ILE A 47 3.91 -2.86 -4.04
CA ILE A 47 4.26 -3.94 -3.13
C ILE A 47 3.97 -5.28 -3.81
N GLY A 48 4.57 -6.37 -3.34
CA GLY A 48 4.36 -7.67 -4.01
C GLY A 48 5.23 -7.90 -5.25
N THR A 49 6.04 -6.93 -5.65
CA THR A 49 6.82 -6.98 -6.90
C THR A 49 8.18 -7.65 -6.69
N LYS A 50 8.67 -8.39 -7.69
CA LYS A 50 9.99 -9.06 -7.66
C LYS A 50 11.18 -8.14 -8.03
N ILE A 51 10.96 -6.84 -8.13
CA ILE A 51 11.99 -5.87 -8.53
C ILE A 51 12.63 -5.24 -7.29
N HIS A 52 13.96 -5.14 -7.27
CA HIS A 52 14.70 -4.58 -6.13
C HIS A 52 14.49 -3.06 -5.97
N PHE A 53 14.35 -2.34 -7.08
CA PHE A 53 14.05 -0.91 -7.07
C PHE A 53 12.59 -0.70 -7.43
N VAL A 54 11.74 -0.82 -6.41
CA VAL A 54 10.30 -0.72 -6.60
C VAL A 54 9.91 0.75 -6.85
N PRO A 55 9.27 1.07 -7.98
CA PRO A 55 8.92 2.44 -8.33
C PRO A 55 7.89 3.01 -7.37
N THR A 56 7.94 4.33 -7.22
CA THR A 56 6.88 5.12 -6.61
C THR A 56 6.08 5.83 -7.69
N HIS A 57 4.77 5.87 -7.52
CA HIS A 57 3.84 6.46 -8.47
C HIS A 57 2.95 7.48 -7.78
N VAL A 58 2.46 8.47 -8.52
CA VAL A 58 1.45 9.41 -8.05
C VAL A 58 0.16 9.14 -8.81
N TYR A 59 -0.89 8.77 -8.11
CA TYR A 59 -2.21 8.48 -8.69
C TYR A 59 -3.28 9.37 -8.07
N LEU A 60 -4.38 9.58 -8.80
CA LEU A 60 -5.56 10.23 -8.26
C LEU A 60 -6.18 9.32 -7.19
N LEU A 61 -6.69 9.91 -6.11
CA LEU A 61 -7.39 9.14 -5.08
C LEU A 61 -8.66 8.50 -5.62
N ASP A 62 -9.28 9.13 -6.61
CA ASP A 62 -10.52 8.62 -7.22
C ASP A 62 -10.29 7.30 -7.96
N ASP A 63 -9.08 7.05 -8.50
CA ASP A 63 -8.73 5.81 -9.21
C ASP A 63 -8.45 4.64 -8.27
N LEU A 64 -8.29 4.92 -6.98
CA LEU A 64 -7.83 3.95 -5.98
C LEU A 64 -8.98 3.45 -5.10
N GLU A 65 -8.85 2.23 -4.62
CA GLU A 65 -9.64 1.70 -3.53
C GLU A 65 -8.75 1.07 -2.45
N ILE A 66 -9.22 1.13 -1.20
CA ILE A 66 -8.50 0.60 -0.04
C ILE A 66 -8.71 -0.91 0.04
N ASP A 67 -7.62 -1.66 0.10
CA ASP A 67 -7.65 -3.08 0.47
C ASP A 67 -7.72 -3.18 2.01
N GLU A 68 -8.93 -3.09 2.55
CA GLU A 68 -9.21 -3.07 3.99
C GLU A 68 -8.72 -4.34 4.71
N GLY A 69 -8.73 -5.48 4.00
CA GLY A 69 -8.25 -6.75 4.53
C GLY A 69 -6.74 -6.71 4.73
N LEU A 70 -6.01 -6.41 3.66
CA LEU A 70 -4.55 -6.43 3.69
C LEU A 70 -3.98 -5.28 4.54
N THR A 71 -4.63 -4.10 4.52
CA THR A 71 -4.28 -2.98 5.39
C THR A 71 -4.38 -3.37 6.87
N ARG A 72 -5.45 -4.06 7.27
CA ARG A 72 -5.63 -4.53 8.65
C ARG A 72 -4.61 -5.60 9.04
N CYS A 73 -4.31 -6.52 8.12
CA CYS A 73 -3.26 -7.52 8.31
C CYS A 73 -1.90 -6.86 8.54
N LEU A 74 -1.52 -5.88 7.70
CA LEU A 74 -0.27 -5.15 7.87
C LEU A 74 -0.24 -4.42 9.22
N LYS A 75 -1.31 -3.71 9.59
CA LYS A 75 -1.39 -3.00 10.88
C LYS A 75 -1.19 -3.95 12.05
N ARG A 76 -1.95 -5.04 12.11
CA ARG A 76 -1.86 -6.05 13.18
C ARG A 76 -0.47 -6.67 13.24
N TYR A 77 0.14 -6.90 12.08
CA TYR A 77 1.47 -7.48 12.00
C TYR A 77 2.55 -6.55 12.58
N VAL A 78 2.48 -5.26 12.25
CA VAL A 78 3.36 -4.23 12.84
C VAL A 78 3.14 -4.10 14.34
N GLU A 79 1.88 -4.03 14.80
CA GLU A 79 1.54 -3.96 16.23
C GLU A 79 2.14 -5.12 17.04
N ARG A 80 2.13 -6.34 16.48
CA ARG A 80 2.75 -7.51 17.13
C ARG A 80 4.26 -7.40 17.25
N ILE A 81 4.93 -6.74 16.30
CA ILE A 81 6.37 -6.49 16.38
C ILE A 81 6.65 -5.45 17.46
N GLU A 82 5.90 -4.34 17.46
CA GLU A 82 6.05 -3.24 18.43
C GLU A 82 5.77 -3.71 19.87
N ASN A 83 4.81 -4.62 20.06
CA ASN A 83 4.49 -5.21 21.36
C ASN A 83 5.44 -6.36 21.78
N GLY A 84 6.42 -6.72 20.93
CA GLY A 84 7.34 -7.84 21.19
C GLY A 84 6.72 -9.23 21.07
N GLU A 85 5.49 -9.35 20.57
CA GLU A 85 4.78 -10.62 20.33
C GLU A 85 5.28 -11.37 19.08
N LEU A 86 5.94 -10.64 18.17
CA LEU A 86 6.60 -11.21 17.01
C LEU A 86 8.05 -10.70 16.93
N PRO A 87 9.06 -11.59 16.99
CA PRO A 87 10.44 -11.17 16.80
C PRO A 87 10.66 -10.61 15.40
N GLU A 88 11.43 -9.52 15.29
CA GLU A 88 11.83 -8.94 13.99
C GLU A 88 12.55 -9.97 13.10
N VAL A 89 13.24 -10.94 13.70
CA VAL A 89 13.85 -12.06 12.96
C VAL A 89 12.82 -12.91 12.22
N GLU A 90 11.66 -13.17 12.83
CA GLU A 90 10.58 -13.89 12.16
C GLU A 90 9.94 -13.04 11.05
N PHE A 91 9.95 -11.71 11.20
CA PHE A 91 9.58 -10.79 10.12
C PHE A 91 10.47 -10.97 8.90
N TRP A 92 11.78 -10.92 9.08
CA TRP A 92 12.74 -11.07 7.98
C TRP A 92 12.69 -12.47 7.36
N LYS A 93 12.41 -13.52 8.14
CA LYS A 93 12.19 -14.87 7.61
C LYS A 93 10.91 -14.94 6.77
N ALA A 94 9.82 -14.33 7.22
CA ALA A 94 8.57 -14.29 6.47
C ALA A 94 8.73 -13.54 5.15
N MET A 95 9.42 -12.39 5.16
CA MET A 95 9.76 -11.63 3.94
C MET A 95 10.54 -12.50 2.93
N LYS A 96 11.60 -13.18 3.39
CA LYS A 96 12.40 -14.09 2.55
C LYS A 96 11.59 -15.24 1.96
N ARG A 97 10.67 -15.85 2.72
CA ARG A 97 9.80 -16.94 2.24
C ARG A 97 8.77 -16.47 1.23
N SER A 98 8.37 -15.21 1.29
CA SER A 98 7.33 -14.63 0.42
C SER A 98 7.87 -14.28 -0.97
N ASN A 99 9.16 -14.53 -1.26
CA ASN A 99 9.84 -14.06 -2.47
C ASN A 99 9.68 -12.55 -2.72
N LEU A 100 9.46 -11.78 -1.66
CA LEU A 100 9.52 -10.33 -1.69
C LEU A 100 11.00 -9.96 -1.49
N PRO A 101 11.61 -9.20 -2.43
CA PRO A 101 13.02 -8.81 -2.31
C PRO A 101 13.30 -8.00 -1.04
#